data_AF-A0A527HQ87-F1
#
_entry.id   AF-A0A527HQ87-F1
#
_cell.length_a   1.000
_cell.length_b   1.000
_cell.length_c   1.000
_cell.angle_alpha   90.00
_cell.angle_beta   90.00
_cell.angle_gamma   90.00
#
_symmetry.space_group_name_H-M   'P 1'
#
loop_
_entity.id
_entity.type
_entity.pdbx_description
1 polymer ?
#
loop_
_entity_poly.entity_id
_entity_poly.type
_entity_poly.pdbx_seq_one_letter_code
_entity_poly.pdbx_strand_id
1 'polypeptide(L)' 'MTPSQHIDQLIAGLIDWRGDTLAGIRKTILAADPDIVEEWKWMGSPVWCLDGNIVVGNAHKDKVKLTFSHGASL' A
#
# COMPACT_ATOMS: atom_id res chain seq x y z
N MET A 1 -5.13 -1.35 -16.35
CA MET A 1 -4.85 -2.20 -15.17
C MET A 1 -5.66 -1.65 -14.01
N THR A 2 -6.17 -2.51 -13.15
CA THR A 2 -6.81 -2.10 -11.89
C THR A 2 -5.75 -1.59 -10.91
N PRO A 3 -6.13 -0.82 -9.88
CA PRO A 3 -5.20 -0.48 -8.80
C PRO A 3 -4.50 -1.69 -8.22
N SER A 4 -5.23 -2.76 -7.88
CA SER A 4 -4.67 -4.01 -7.37
C SER A 4 -3.60 -4.61 -8.29
N GLN A 5 -3.82 -4.59 -9.62
CA GLN A 5 -2.84 -5.07 -10.60
C GLN A 5 -1.57 -4.21 -10.63
N HIS A 6 -1.68 -2.90 -10.45
CA HIS A 6 -0.49 -2.05 -10.32
C HIS A 6 0.30 -2.35 -9.05
N ILE A 7 -0.39 -2.63 -7.94
CA ILE A 7 0.24 -3.01 -6.68
C ILE A 7 0.90 -4.40 -6.81
N ASP A 8 0.25 -5.35 -7.47
CA ASP A 8 0.82 -6.67 -7.76
C ASP A 8 2.12 -6.54 -8.56
N GLN A 9 2.14 -5.71 -9.61
CA GLN A 9 3.33 -5.46 -10.41
C GLN A 9 4.44 -4.76 -9.62
N LEU A 10 4.09 -3.78 -8.79
CA LEU A 10 5.06 -3.12 -7.92
C LEU A 10 5.72 -4.12 -6.97
N ILE A 11 4.93 -4.98 -6.32
CA ILE A 11 5.43 -6.00 -5.40
C ILE A 11 6.30 -7.02 -6.15
N ALA A 12 5.84 -7.51 -7.30
CA ALA A 12 6.60 -8.48 -8.10
C ALA A 12 7.92 -7.92 -8.63
N GLY A 13 8.01 -6.60 -8.87
CA GLY A 13 9.23 -5.91 -9.25
C GLY A 13 10.25 -5.73 -8.11
N LEU A 14 9.83 -5.91 -6.85
CA LEU A 14 10.69 -5.83 -5.67
C LEU A 14 11.23 -7.22 -5.33
N ILE A 15 12.35 -7.60 -5.94
CA ILE A 15 13.00 -8.92 -5.77
C ILE A 15 13.78 -9.09 -4.46
N ASP A 16 13.59 -8.21 -3.49
CA ASP A 16 14.19 -8.28 -2.16
C ASP A 16 13.11 -8.24 -1.07
N TRP A 17 13.54 -8.19 0.20
CA TRP A 17 12.66 -8.24 1.37
C TRP A 17 11.53 -7.18 1.38
N ARG A 18 11.68 -6.09 0.61
CA ARG A 18 10.67 -5.02 0.52
C ARG A 18 9.40 -5.51 -0.18
N GLY A 19 9.52 -6.42 -1.15
CA GLY A 19 8.37 -7.02 -1.83
C GLY A 19 7.49 -7.80 -0.85
N ASP A 20 8.09 -8.75 -0.13
CA ASP A 20 7.42 -9.54 0.90
C ASP A 20 6.82 -8.67 2.02
N THR A 21 7.56 -7.64 2.44
CA THR A 21 7.10 -6.70 3.48
C THR A 21 5.89 -5.89 3.01
N LEU A 22 5.94 -5.33 1.80
CA LEU A 22 4.82 -4.55 1.25
C LEU A 22 3.59 -5.44 1.00
N ALA A 23 3.78 -6.69 0.57
CA ALA A 23 2.70 -7.67 0.44
C ALA A 23 2.05 -8.01 1.78
N GLY A 24 2.85 -8.23 2.83
CA GLY A 24 2.36 -8.47 4.19
C GLY A 24 1.58 -7.30 4.76
N ILE A 25 2.07 -6.07 4.55
CA ILE A 25 1.36 -4.85 4.95
C ILE A 25 0.04 -4.71 4.21
N ARG A 26 0.04 -4.86 2.88
CA ARG A 26 -1.17 -4.82 2.05
C ARG A 26 -2.23 -5.80 2.57
N LYS A 27 -1.83 -7.04 2.81
CA LYS A 27 -2.71 -8.08 3.37
C LYS A 27 -3.28 -7.67 4.72
N THR A 28 -2.47 -7.07 5.58
CA THR A 28 -2.88 -6.62 6.92
C THR A 28 -3.89 -5.47 6.83
N ILE A 29 -3.66 -4.50 5.94
CA ILE A 29 -4.58 -3.38 5.72
C ILE A 29 -5.93 -3.87 5.20
N LEU A 30 -5.95 -4.73 4.17
CA LEU A 30 -7.19 -5.26 3.60
C LEU A 30 -7.94 -6.20 4.55
N ALA A 31 -7.24 -6.80 5.52
CA ALA A 31 -7.87 -7.64 6.55
C ALA A 31 -8.51 -6.81 7.68
N ALA A 32 -8.17 -5.52 7.81
CA ALA A 32 -8.69 -4.68 8.88
C ALA A 32 -10.17 -4.34 8.68
N ASP A 33 -10.60 -4.16 7.43
CA ASP A 33 -11.99 -3.86 7.07
C ASP A 33 -12.25 -4.26 5.60
N PRO A 34 -13.33 -5.01 5.29
CA PRO A 34 -13.63 -5.46 3.93
C PRO A 34 -14.00 -4.34 2.96
N ASP A 35 -14.38 -3.17 3.45
CA ASP A 35 -14.75 -2.01 2.63
C ASP A 35 -13.53 -1.16 2.24
N ILE A 36 -12.32 -1.50 2.72
CA ILE A 36 -11.10 -0.84 2.29
C ILE A 36 -10.84 -1.13 0.81
N VAL A 37 -10.72 -0.05 0.03
CA VAL A 37 -10.41 -0.12 -1.40
C VAL A 37 -8.95 0.23 -1.68
N GLU A 38 -8.41 -0.40 -2.71
CA GLU A 38 -7.07 -0.12 -3.21
C GLU A 38 -7.12 0.90 -4.34
N GLU A 39 -6.22 1.87 -4.27
CA GLU A 39 -6.06 2.91 -5.28
C GLU A 39 -4.59 3.06 -5.68
N TRP A 40 -4.39 3.65 -6.85
CA TRP A 40 -3.07 3.94 -7.41
C TRP A 40 -2.97 5.43 -7.71
N LYS A 41 -2.20 6.16 -6.92
CA LYS A 41 -2.14 7.64 -6.99
C LYS A 41 -0.72 8.15 -7.19
N TRP A 42 -0.63 9.45 -7.49
CA TRP A 42 0.61 10.24 -7.60
C TRP A 42 1.70 9.60 -8.46
N MET A 43 1.28 9.00 -9.59
CA MET A 43 2.18 8.40 -10.58
C MET A 43 3.01 7.22 -10.07
N GLY A 44 2.58 6.49 -9.03
CA GLY A 44 3.30 5.27 -8.64
C GLY A 44 3.08 4.72 -7.24
N SER A 45 2.12 5.22 -6.47
CA SER A 45 1.99 4.84 -5.07
C SER A 45 0.71 4.04 -4.81
N PRO A 46 0.80 2.87 -4.15
CA PRO A 46 -0.35 2.23 -3.53
C PRO A 46 -0.94 3.13 -2.45
N VAL A 47 -2.26 3.28 -2.49
CA VAL A 47 -3.05 3.97 -1.47
C VAL A 47 -4.20 3.07 -1.07
N TRP A 48 -4.48 3.00 0.23
CA TRP A 48 -5.65 2.30 0.76
C TRP A 48 -6.61 3.32 1.37
N CYS A 49 -7.90 3.16 1.06
CA CYS A 49 -8.94 4.13 1.35
C CYS A 49 -10.17 3.47 1.98
N LEU A 50 -10.80 4.17 2.91
CA LEU A 50 -12.13 3.87 3.47
C LEU A 50 -12.77 5.23 3.76
N ASP A 51 -13.76 5.61 2.95
CA ASP A 51 -14.35 6.96 2.94
C ASP A 51 -13.33 8.11 2.85
N GLY A 52 -12.16 7.83 2.26
CA GLY A 52 -11.03 8.76 2.16
C GLY A 52 -9.69 8.03 2.23
N ASN A 53 -8.60 8.74 1.96
CA ASN A 53 -7.26 8.14 2.05
C ASN A 53 -6.94 7.79 3.51
N ILE A 54 -6.61 6.53 3.79
CA ILE A 54 -6.12 6.09 5.10
C ILE A 54 -4.60 6.15 5.13
N VAL A 55 -3.97 5.42 4.21
CA VAL A 55 -2.54 5.16 4.24
C VAL A 55 -1.96 5.00 2.84
N VAL A 56 -0.74 5.50 2.67
CA VAL A 56 0.05 5.38 1.44
C VAL A 56 1.24 4.47 1.69
N GLY A 57 1.43 3.47 0.84
CA GLY A 57 2.59 2.58 0.88
C GLY A 57 3.65 2.97 -0.14
N ASN A 58 4.93 2.95 0.23
CA ASN A 58 6.02 3.15 -0.72
C ASN A 58 7.22 2.27 -0.35
N ALA A 59 7.74 1.52 -1.32
CA ALA A 59 9.03 0.87 -1.20
C ALA A 59 10.12 1.84 -1.70
N HIS A 60 10.96 2.30 -0.78
CA HIS A 60 12.17 3.08 -1.07
C HIS A 60 13.40 2.18 -1.04
N LYS A 61 14.58 2.71 -1.38
CA LYS A 61 15.84 1.95 -1.52
C LYS A 61 16.13 1.00 -0.34
N ASP A 62 15.85 1.43 0.88
CA ASP A 62 16.26 0.76 2.12
C ASP A 62 15.11 0.56 3.12
N LYS A 63 13.87 0.90 2.74
CA LYS A 63 12.72 0.86 3.64
C LYS A 63 11.40 0.69 2.91
N VAL A 64 10.42 0.13 3.60
CA VAL A 64 9.01 0.27 3.26
C VAL A 64 8.43 1.36 4.16
N LYS A 65 7.91 2.43 3.57
CA LYS A 65 7.37 3.59 4.29
C LYS A 65 5.85 3.60 4.18
N LEU A 66 5.19 3.80 5.31
CA LEU A 66 3.77 4.09 5.40
C LEU A 66 3.56 5.54 5.82
N THR A 67 2.68 6.24 5.10
CA THR A 67 2.24 7.59 5.47
C THR A 67 0.75 7.54 5.72
N PHE A 68 0.33 7.74 6.98
CA PHE A 68 -1.07 7.83 7.36
C PHE A 68 -1.59 9.25 7.17
N SER A 69 -2.69 9.41 6.43
CA SER A 69 -3.20 10.73 6.03
C SER A 69 -3.72 11.55 7.21
N HIS A 70 -4.14 10.91 8.29
CA HIS A 70 -4.63 11.55 9.52
C HIS A 70 -3.63 11.46 10.68
N GLY A 71 -2.36 11.14 10.38
CA GLY A 71 -1.35 10.83 11.40
C GLY A 71 -1.56 9.45 12.04
N ALA A 72 -0.68 9.08 12.96
CA ALA A 72 -0.78 7.85 13.75
C ALA A 72 -1.58 8.09 15.04
N SER A 73 -2.74 8.75 14.93
CA SER A 73 -3.63 8.89 16.08
C SER A 73 -4.35 7.57 16.28
N LEU A 74 -4.15 6.97 17.46
CA LEU A 74 -4.91 5.81 17.93
C LEU A 74 -6.26 6.25 18.49
#